data_AF-A0A5E4YFC2-F1
#
_entry.id   AF-A0A5E4YFC2-F1
#
_cell.length_a   1.000
_cell.length_b   1.000
_cell.length_c   1.000
_cell.angle_alpha   90.00
_cell.angle_beta   90.00
_cell.angle_gamma   90.00
#
_symmetry.space_group_name_H-M   'P 1'
#
loop_
_entity.id
_entity.type
_entity.pdbx_description
1 polymer ?
#
loop_
_entity_poly.entity_id
_entity_poly.type
_entity_poly.pdbx_seq_one_letter_code
_entity_poly.pdbx_strand_id
1 'polypeptide(L)'
;MRDDALRPAYCQTTPATAWRRTRAITASPLFSLPARLARAARRAAAVLAPIVIAFAASTAAHASGHDCQHATFDGASVDRLTVCVSRQAFDNDVYVLRLNGKTALRGTDDEVAHGVFARVGNRLVAMRCEAEESPARVSPAVAQALSWQTGVRVQRITDALGSVETGRRCTVKIDGADAGRLTFAFN
;
A
#
# COMPACT_ATOMS: atom_id res chain seq x y z
N MET A 1 30.78 -60.91 4.67
CA MET A 1 29.71 -61.56 5.44
C MET A 1 28.90 -60.47 6.14
N ARG A 2 27.60 -60.39 5.80
CA ARG A 2 26.46 -59.76 6.52
C ARG A 2 26.52 -58.24 6.69
N ASP A 3 25.73 -57.42 5.97
CA ASP A 3 24.25 -57.29 5.91
C ASP A 3 23.60 -57.02 7.27
N ASP A 4 23.09 -55.78 7.44
CA ASP A 4 21.69 -55.43 7.72
C ASP A 4 21.63 -53.96 8.20
N ALA A 5 21.14 -53.01 7.40
CA ALA A 5 19.73 -52.75 7.05
C ALA A 5 19.05 -51.82 8.06
N LEU A 6 18.95 -50.53 7.73
CA LEU A 6 17.81 -49.69 8.12
C LEU A 6 17.49 -48.68 7.00
N ARG A 7 16.48 -49.05 6.20
CA ARG A 7 15.65 -48.16 5.38
C ARG A 7 14.20 -48.47 5.79
N PRO A 8 13.33 -47.46 5.97
CA PRO A 8 12.14 -47.35 5.11
C PRO A 8 11.75 -45.87 4.90
N ALA A 9 10.82 -45.45 4.05
CA ALA A 9 10.05 -46.05 2.97
C ALA A 9 9.62 -44.90 2.05
N TYR A 10 9.56 -45.20 0.76
CA TYR A 10 8.83 -44.44 -0.24
C TYR A 10 7.33 -44.41 0.09
N CYS A 11 6.68 -43.25 -0.05
CA CYS A 11 5.27 -43.19 -0.39
C CYS A 11 5.06 -42.18 -1.54
N GLN A 12 4.85 -42.72 -2.72
CA GLN A 12 4.16 -42.06 -3.83
C GLN A 12 2.66 -42.10 -3.56
N THR A 13 1.98 -40.97 -3.77
CA THR A 13 0.52 -40.94 -3.94
C THR A 13 0.13 -39.85 -4.94
N THR A 14 0.08 -40.23 -6.21
CA THR A 14 -1.05 -39.92 -7.12
C THR A 14 -1.86 -41.23 -7.24
N PRO A 15 -3.19 -41.25 -7.50
CA PRO A 15 -3.89 -40.40 -8.47
C PRO A 15 -5.31 -39.96 -8.07
N ALA A 16 -5.87 -38.97 -8.78
CA ALA A 16 -7.28 -39.01 -9.22
C ALA A 16 -7.56 -37.88 -10.22
N THR A 17 -7.60 -38.28 -11.48
CA THR A 17 -8.32 -37.63 -12.59
C THR A 17 -9.68 -37.07 -12.17
N ALA A 18 -9.88 -35.76 -12.32
CA ALA A 18 -11.21 -35.15 -12.42
C ALA A 18 -11.28 -34.29 -13.68
N TRP A 19 -11.61 -34.98 -14.76
CA TRP A 19 -12.02 -34.44 -16.04
C TRP A 19 -13.28 -33.60 -15.84
N ARG A 20 -13.21 -32.28 -16.03
CA ARG A 20 -14.39 -31.50 -16.43
C ARG A 20 -14.09 -30.82 -17.75
N ARG A 21 -14.42 -31.56 -18.81
CA ARG A 21 -14.70 -31.01 -20.14
C ARG A 21 -15.94 -30.12 -19.99
N THR A 22 -15.77 -28.81 -20.03
CA THR A 22 -16.90 -27.91 -20.30
C THR A 22 -17.24 -28.08 -21.78
N ARG A 23 -18.21 -28.95 -22.07
CA ARG A 23 -18.82 -29.02 -23.39
C ARG A 23 -19.56 -27.70 -23.62
N ALA A 24 -19.10 -26.92 -24.59
CA ALA A 24 -19.92 -25.91 -25.24
C ALA A 24 -21.15 -26.62 -25.81
N ILE A 25 -22.33 -26.26 -25.32
CA ILE A 25 -23.58 -26.69 -25.93
C ILE A 25 -23.70 -25.88 -27.21
N THR A 26 -23.43 -26.56 -28.31
CA THR A 26 -23.78 -26.16 -29.67
C THR A 26 -25.24 -25.76 -29.74
N ALA A 27 -25.47 -24.57 -30.30
CA ALA A 27 -26.76 -24.11 -30.75
C ALA A 27 -27.46 -25.16 -31.63
N SER A 28 -28.76 -25.32 -31.42
CA SER A 28 -29.67 -25.75 -32.47
C SER A 28 -31.05 -25.11 -32.27
N PRO A 29 -31.79 -24.92 -33.37
CA PRO A 29 -32.70 -23.80 -33.52
C PRO A 29 -34.17 -24.24 -33.47
N LEU A 30 -35.06 -23.26 -33.63
CA LEU A 30 -36.47 -23.38 -33.98
C LEU A 30 -37.41 -23.87 -32.87
N PHE A 31 -37.98 -22.91 -32.14
CA PHE A 31 -39.42 -22.89 -31.95
C PHE A 31 -39.96 -21.48 -32.23
N SER A 32 -40.73 -21.43 -33.30
CA SER A 32 -41.59 -20.35 -33.74
C SER A 32 -42.59 -19.96 -32.65
N LEU A 33 -42.54 -18.69 -32.24
CA LEU A 33 -43.60 -18.06 -31.44
C LEU A 33 -44.20 -16.88 -32.23
N PRO A 34 -45.53 -16.71 -32.21
CA PRO A 34 -46.27 -15.91 -33.17
C PRO A 34 -46.00 -14.40 -33.01
N ALA A 35 -45.93 -13.72 -34.15
CA ALA A 35 -45.60 -12.29 -34.32
C ALA A 35 -46.62 -11.27 -33.75
N ARG A 36 -47.42 -11.63 -32.74
CA ARG A 36 -48.52 -10.79 -32.21
C ARG A 36 -48.41 -10.36 -30.74
N LEU A 37 -47.27 -10.58 -30.08
CA LEU A 37 -46.99 -10.03 -28.74
C LEU A 37 -45.83 -9.02 -28.73
N ALA A 38 -45.37 -8.56 -29.90
CA ALA A 38 -44.27 -7.61 -30.03
C ALA A 38 -44.64 -6.12 -29.76
N ARG A 39 -45.84 -5.82 -29.26
CA ARG A 39 -46.31 -4.42 -29.17
C ARG A 39 -46.83 -3.95 -27.81
N ALA A 40 -46.84 -4.79 -26.78
CA ALA A 40 -47.28 -4.41 -25.43
C ALA A 40 -46.15 -4.33 -24.38
N ALA A 41 -44.91 -4.71 -24.70
CA ALA A 41 -43.77 -4.68 -23.79
C ALA A 41 -42.86 -3.44 -23.95
N ARG A 42 -43.32 -2.38 -24.63
CA ARG A 42 -42.53 -1.14 -24.85
C ARG A 42 -42.92 0.04 -23.95
N ARG A 43 -43.78 -0.15 -22.94
CA ARG A 43 -44.18 0.95 -22.03
C ARG A 43 -44.06 0.66 -20.53
N ALA A 44 -43.40 -0.42 -20.14
CA ALA A 44 -43.17 -0.74 -18.72
C ALA A 44 -41.71 -1.10 -18.41
N ALA A 45 -40.76 -0.61 -19.21
CA ALA A 45 -39.31 -0.81 -19.00
C ALA A 45 -38.55 0.54 -18.97
N ALA A 46 -39.18 1.57 -18.39
CA ALA A 46 -38.60 2.91 -18.26
C ALA A 46 -38.45 3.38 -16.80
N VAL A 47 -38.54 2.45 -15.84
CA VAL A 47 -38.25 2.70 -14.43
C VAL A 47 -37.51 1.47 -13.91
N LEU A 48 -36.36 1.67 -13.27
CA LEU A 48 -35.35 0.66 -12.87
C LEU A 48 -34.20 0.45 -13.86
N ALA A 49 -33.55 1.55 -14.27
CA ALA A 49 -32.11 1.48 -14.49
C ALA A 49 -31.43 1.45 -13.11
N PRO A 50 -30.65 0.41 -12.76
CA PRO A 50 -29.88 0.44 -11.54
C PRO A 50 -28.80 1.51 -11.70
N ILE A 51 -28.82 2.51 -10.83
CA ILE A 51 -27.67 3.40 -10.63
C ILE A 51 -26.57 2.51 -10.05
N VAL A 52 -25.70 2.01 -10.91
CA VAL A 52 -24.44 1.38 -10.51
C VAL A 52 -23.59 2.52 -9.94
N ILE A 53 -23.68 2.72 -8.62
CA ILE A 53 -22.72 3.53 -7.90
C ILE A 53 -21.41 2.77 -7.99
N ALA A 54 -20.57 3.18 -8.93
CA ALA A 54 -19.17 2.77 -8.93
C ALA A 54 -18.58 3.27 -7.61
N PHE A 55 -18.41 2.36 -6.64
CA PHE A 55 -17.46 2.57 -5.56
C PHE A 55 -16.08 2.65 -6.22
N ALA A 56 -15.69 3.86 -6.61
CA ALA A 56 -14.30 4.19 -6.73
C ALA A 56 -13.75 4.13 -5.31
N ALA A 57 -13.42 2.92 -4.85
CA ALA A 57 -12.41 2.77 -3.85
C ALA A 57 -11.18 3.44 -4.46
N SER A 58 -10.90 4.67 -4.02
CA SER A 58 -9.62 5.31 -4.26
C SER A 58 -8.59 4.44 -3.54
N THR A 59 -8.18 3.34 -4.17
CA THR A 59 -6.87 2.78 -3.92
C THR A 59 -5.95 3.93 -4.25
N ALA A 60 -5.44 4.62 -3.23
CA ALA A 60 -4.38 5.58 -3.42
C ALA A 60 -3.34 4.86 -4.29
N ALA A 61 -3.18 5.31 -5.53
CA ALA A 61 -2.10 4.82 -6.35
C ALA A 61 -0.86 5.41 -5.67
N HIS A 62 -0.17 4.61 -4.84
CA HIS A 62 1.07 5.04 -4.21
C HIS A 62 2.04 5.24 -5.36
N ALA A 63 2.17 6.51 -5.79
CA ALA A 63 2.98 6.87 -6.93
C ALA A 63 4.42 6.56 -6.56
N SER A 64 4.99 5.54 -7.20
CA SER A 64 6.42 5.25 -7.07
C SER A 64 7.21 6.52 -7.40
N GLY A 65 8.09 6.95 -6.51
CA GLY A 65 8.78 8.23 -6.64
C GLY A 65 10.08 8.23 -5.85
N HIS A 66 11.01 9.10 -6.21
CA HIS A 66 12.29 9.23 -5.52
C HIS A 66 12.46 10.68 -5.08
N ASP A 67 12.60 10.92 -3.78
CA ASP A 67 12.79 12.26 -3.20
C ASP A 67 14.05 12.28 -2.34
N CYS A 68 14.78 13.41 -2.33
CA CYS A 68 15.97 13.58 -1.50
C CYS A 68 15.90 14.90 -0.75
N GLN A 69 16.11 14.82 0.56
CA GLN A 69 16.27 15.97 1.42
C GLN A 69 17.70 16.06 1.93
N HIS A 70 18.12 17.29 2.20
CA HIS A 70 19.48 17.58 2.64
C HIS A 70 19.46 18.43 3.91
N ALA A 71 20.41 18.17 4.80
CA ALA A 71 20.67 19.00 5.96
C ALA A 71 22.18 19.16 6.15
N THR A 72 22.59 20.24 6.80
CA THR A 72 23.97 20.49 7.20
C THR A 72 24.10 20.30 8.70
N PHE A 73 25.17 19.65 9.13
CA PHE A 73 25.48 19.44 10.53
C PHE A 73 26.27 20.63 11.10
N ASP A 74 25.77 21.24 12.18
CA ASP A 74 26.45 22.30 12.92
C ASP A 74 27.51 21.71 13.85
N GLY A 75 28.60 21.21 13.26
CA GLY A 75 29.68 20.57 13.99
C GLY A 75 30.87 20.36 13.09
N ALA A 76 31.58 21.45 12.80
CA ALA A 76 32.92 21.51 12.20
C ALA A 76 33.23 20.46 11.10
N SER A 77 33.09 20.92 9.86
CA SER A 77 33.54 20.34 8.58
C SER A 77 32.55 19.44 7.81
N VAL A 78 31.92 20.06 6.80
CA VAL A 78 31.60 19.54 5.45
C VAL A 78 30.72 18.27 5.34
N ASP A 79 30.23 17.69 6.43
CA ASP A 79 29.34 16.52 6.38
C ASP A 79 27.95 16.88 5.86
N ARG A 80 27.79 16.99 4.52
CA ARG A 80 26.48 17.13 3.89
C ARG A 80 25.71 15.84 4.15
N LEU A 81 24.66 15.96 4.94
CA LEU A 81 23.75 14.88 5.23
C LEU A 81 22.64 14.87 4.19
N THR A 82 22.38 13.71 3.60
CA THR A 82 21.34 13.52 2.59
C THR A 82 20.54 12.29 2.94
N VAL A 83 19.23 12.42 3.03
CA VAL A 83 18.32 11.27 3.10
C VAL A 83 17.54 11.24 1.81
N CYS A 84 17.61 10.11 1.10
CA CYS A 84 16.78 9.87 -0.07
C CYS A 84 15.77 8.76 0.23
N VAL A 85 14.54 8.97 -0.21
CA VAL A 85 13.44 8.03 -0.07
C VAL A 85 13.04 7.56 -1.46
N SER A 86 13.14 6.27 -1.69
CA SER A 86 12.55 5.61 -2.85
C SER A 86 11.21 5.06 -2.43
N ARG A 87 10.14 5.79 -2.78
CA ARG A 87 8.76 5.37 -2.56
C ARG A 87 8.41 4.25 -3.53
N GLN A 88 7.99 3.11 -3.00
CA GLN A 88 7.63 1.93 -3.79
C GLN A 88 6.11 1.71 -3.74
N ALA A 89 5.61 0.90 -4.67
CA ALA A 89 4.23 0.42 -4.54
C ALA A 89 4.13 -0.47 -3.28
N PHE A 90 2.97 -0.43 -2.61
CA PHE A 90 2.66 -1.28 -1.46
C PHE A 90 3.49 -1.02 -0.20
N ASP A 91 3.76 0.24 0.15
CA ASP A 91 4.32 0.65 1.45
C ASP A 91 5.70 0.06 1.79
N ASN A 92 6.50 -0.21 0.75
CA ASN A 92 7.87 -0.73 0.89
C ASN A 92 8.91 0.36 0.60
N ASP A 93 8.73 1.52 1.21
CA ASP A 93 9.60 2.66 0.99
C ASP A 93 11.00 2.38 1.53
N VAL A 94 12.01 2.80 0.77
CA VAL A 94 13.41 2.58 1.13
C VAL A 94 14.08 3.92 1.39
N TYR A 95 14.63 4.06 2.59
CA TYR A 95 15.35 5.22 3.06
C TYR A 95 16.86 4.95 2.98
N VAL A 96 17.59 5.88 2.38
CA VAL A 96 19.06 5.82 2.27
C VAL A 96 19.64 7.11 2.83
N LEU A 97 20.38 6.97 3.93
CA LEU A 97 21.19 8.07 4.46
C LEU A 97 22.57 8.04 3.81
N ARG A 98 22.98 9.19 3.30
CA ARG A 98 24.32 9.46 2.80
C ARG A 98 24.98 10.55 3.62
N LEU A 99 26.22 10.29 4.03
CA LEU A 99 27.12 11.27 4.63
C LEU A 99 28.22 11.54 3.60
N ASN A 100 28.40 12.80 3.21
CA ASN A 100 29.36 13.18 2.16
C ASN A 100 29.15 12.44 0.83
N GLY A 101 27.90 12.19 0.47
CA GLY A 101 27.55 11.44 -0.75
C GLY A 101 27.82 9.94 -0.68
N LYS A 102 28.42 9.41 0.39
CA LYS A 102 28.59 7.97 0.61
C LYS A 102 27.45 7.42 1.45
N THR A 103 26.91 6.26 1.05
CA THR A 103 25.86 5.58 1.82
C THR A 103 26.39 5.18 3.21
N ALA A 104 25.74 5.69 4.24
CA ALA A 104 26.04 5.42 5.63
C ALA A 104 25.14 4.31 6.19
N LEU A 105 23.84 4.37 5.87
CA LEU A 105 22.86 3.36 6.26
C LEU A 105 21.69 3.34 5.27
N ARG A 106 20.96 2.23 5.30
CA ARG A 106 19.75 2.00 4.51
C ARG A 106 18.75 1.25 5.40
N GLY A 107 17.47 1.58 5.28
CA GLY A 107 16.40 0.82 5.92
C GLY A 107 15.09 0.93 5.14
N THR A 108 14.20 -0.02 5.33
CA THR A 108 12.80 0.11 4.92
C THR A 108 12.06 1.07 5.85
N ASP A 109 10.87 1.50 5.43
CA ASP A 109 9.91 2.22 6.25
C ASP A 109 9.85 1.69 7.70
N ASP A 110 9.48 0.42 7.87
CA ASP A 110 9.33 -0.20 9.19
C ASP A 110 10.63 -0.16 9.99
N GLU A 111 11.76 -0.46 9.36
CA GLU A 111 13.07 -0.45 10.03
C GLU A 111 13.42 0.96 10.54
N VAL A 112 13.22 1.99 9.71
CA VAL A 112 13.53 3.37 10.10
C VAL A 112 12.53 3.95 11.09
N ALA A 113 11.30 3.46 11.15
CA ALA A 113 10.32 3.84 12.17
C ALA A 113 10.75 3.44 13.59
N HIS A 114 11.36 2.26 13.71
CA HIS A 114 11.94 1.77 14.96
C HIS A 114 13.36 2.30 15.22
N GLY A 115 14.01 2.79 14.17
CA GLY A 115 15.36 3.33 14.21
C GLY A 115 16.39 2.31 13.76
N VAL A 116 17.28 2.75 12.86
CA VAL A 116 18.39 1.96 12.32
C VAL A 116 19.72 2.57 12.71
N PHE A 117 20.74 1.76 12.86
CA PHE A 117 22.09 2.21 13.20
C PHE A 117 23.15 1.42 12.45
N ALA A 118 24.26 2.08 12.15
CA ALA A 118 25.41 1.49 11.49
C ALA A 118 26.70 2.16 11.98
N ARG A 119 27.81 1.41 11.92
CA ARG A 119 29.14 1.96 12.19
C ARG A 119 29.76 2.43 10.88
N VAL A 120 30.09 3.71 10.78
CA VAL A 120 30.71 4.33 9.60
C VAL A 120 32.08 4.86 10.00
N GLY A 121 33.13 4.12 9.65
CA GLY A 121 34.46 4.35 10.19
C GLY A 121 34.50 4.09 11.70
N ASN A 122 34.87 5.10 12.50
CA ASN A 122 34.84 4.99 13.97
C ASN A 122 33.54 5.50 14.61
N ARG A 123 32.64 6.09 13.82
CA ARG A 123 31.45 6.77 14.29
C ARG A 123 30.23 5.85 14.27
N LEU A 124 29.38 5.97 15.27
CA LEU A 124 28.07 5.32 15.28
C LEU A 124 27.06 6.29 14.67
N VAL A 125 26.42 5.89 13.58
CA VAL A 125 25.39 6.68 12.89
C VAL A 125 24.06 6.01 13.12
N ALA A 126 23.05 6.78 13.54
CA ALA A 126 21.69 6.30 13.72
C ALA A 126 20.70 7.21 12.98
N MET A 127 19.65 6.63 12.43
CA MET A 127 18.56 7.36 11.78
C MET A 127 17.23 6.78 12.23
N ARG A 128 16.26 7.67 12.50
CA ARG A 128 14.88 7.30 12.77
C ARG A 128 13.95 8.21 12.00
N CYS A 129 12.97 7.65 11.30
CA CYS A 129 11.97 8.40 10.55
C CYS A 129 10.58 8.13 11.12
N GLU A 130 9.90 9.17 11.56
CA GLU A 130 8.57 9.09 12.17
C GLU A 130 7.52 9.62 11.19
N ALA A 131 6.37 8.94 11.13
CA ALA A 131 5.21 9.41 10.37
C ALA A 131 4.70 10.74 10.93
N GLU A 132 4.46 11.70 10.04
CA GLU A 132 3.76 12.95 10.33
C GLU A 132 2.29 12.78 9.95
N GLU A 133 1.47 12.55 10.96
CA GLU A 133 0.03 12.37 10.80
C GLU A 133 -0.74 13.68 10.87
N SER A 134 -1.76 13.81 10.03
CA SER A 134 -2.75 14.89 10.09
C SER A 134 -4.16 14.30 10.10
N PRO A 135 -5.12 14.92 10.80
CA PRO A 135 -6.51 14.47 10.76
C PRO A 135 -6.99 14.36 9.31
N ALA A 136 -7.63 13.23 8.98
CA ALA A 136 -8.19 13.01 7.66
C ALA A 136 -9.23 14.10 7.35
N ARG A 137 -8.93 14.95 6.36
CA ARG A 137 -9.84 16.03 5.98
C ARG A 137 -10.86 15.51 4.99
N VAL A 138 -12.12 15.48 5.41
CA VAL A 138 -13.24 15.20 4.52
C VAL A 138 -14.09 16.45 4.42
N SER A 139 -14.43 16.81 3.19
CA SER A 139 -15.25 18.00 2.97
C SER A 139 -16.61 17.82 3.67
N PRO A 140 -17.21 18.90 4.21
CA PRO A 140 -18.51 18.80 4.87
C PRO A 140 -19.59 18.17 3.98
N ALA A 141 -19.54 18.42 2.67
CA ALA A 141 -20.46 17.84 1.70
C ALA A 141 -20.31 16.31 1.59
N VAL A 142 -19.08 15.79 1.58
CA VAL A 142 -18.82 14.34 1.52
C VAL A 142 -19.22 13.68 2.84
N ALA A 143 -18.88 14.29 3.98
CA ALA A 143 -19.27 13.75 5.29
C ALA A 143 -20.81 13.73 5.46
N GLN A 144 -21.52 14.75 4.96
CA GLN A 144 -22.98 14.79 4.94
C GLN A 144 -23.59 13.72 4.02
N ALA A 145 -23.01 13.52 2.83
CA ALA A 145 -23.46 12.48 1.91
C ALA A 145 -23.28 11.07 2.50
N LEU A 146 -22.11 10.80 3.11
CA LEU A 146 -21.84 9.55 3.82
C LEU A 146 -22.82 9.33 4.98
N SER A 147 -23.19 10.41 5.70
CA SER A 147 -24.17 10.35 6.78
C SER A 147 -25.56 9.93 6.27
N TRP A 148 -26.02 10.47 5.16
CA TRP A 148 -27.29 10.07 4.55
C TRP A 148 -27.28 8.63 4.02
N GLN A 149 -26.16 8.16 3.49
CA GLN A 149 -26.04 6.80 2.97
C GLN A 149 -25.96 5.73 4.06
N THR A 150 -25.24 6.02 5.14
CA THR A 150 -24.94 5.04 6.20
C THR A 150 -25.83 5.16 7.43
N GLY A 151 -26.56 6.27 7.58
CA GLY A 151 -27.31 6.61 8.79
C GLY A 151 -26.43 6.99 9.98
N VAL A 152 -25.10 7.01 9.81
CA VAL A 152 -24.15 7.39 10.86
C VAL A 152 -24.09 8.91 10.97
N ARG A 153 -24.02 9.46 12.18
CA ARG A 153 -23.89 10.91 12.38
C ARG A 153 -22.56 11.41 11.80
N VAL A 154 -22.58 12.58 11.16
CA VAL A 154 -21.40 13.24 10.58
C VAL A 154 -20.19 13.20 11.52
N GLN A 155 -20.38 13.55 12.79
CA GLN A 155 -19.30 13.55 13.79
C GLN A 155 -18.60 12.18 13.90
N ARG A 156 -19.38 11.09 13.95
CA ARG A 156 -18.80 9.73 14.02
C ARG A 156 -18.10 9.32 12.72
N ILE A 157 -18.53 9.86 11.58
CA ILE A 157 -17.82 9.65 10.30
C ILE A 157 -16.47 10.35 10.38
N THR A 158 -16.43 11.61 10.80
CA THR A 158 -15.19 12.38 10.95
C THR A 158 -14.24 11.74 11.97
N ASP A 159 -14.76 11.29 13.11
CA ASP A 159 -13.96 10.63 14.15
C ASP A 159 -13.43 9.27 13.66
N ALA A 160 -14.20 8.52 12.86
CA ALA A 160 -13.81 7.21 12.33
C ALA A 160 -12.77 7.28 11.20
N LEU A 161 -12.64 8.43 10.53
CA LEU A 161 -11.65 8.62 9.46
C LEU A 161 -10.22 8.72 9.99
N GLY A 162 -10.05 8.97 11.29
CA GLY A 162 -8.75 8.96 11.96
C GLY A 162 -7.76 9.99 11.40
N SER A 163 -6.48 9.62 11.42
CA SER A 163 -5.40 10.41 10.82
C SER A 163 -4.92 9.76 9.53
N VAL A 164 -4.44 10.59 8.62
CA VAL A 164 -3.69 10.18 7.44
C VAL A 164 -2.25 10.62 7.59
N GLU A 165 -1.33 9.78 7.13
CA GLU A 165 0.06 10.17 7.01
C GLU A 165 0.20 11.24 5.91
N THR A 166 0.77 12.38 6.27
CA THR A 166 0.98 13.53 5.38
C THR A 166 2.44 13.75 5.02
N GLY A 167 3.33 12.98 5.64
CA GLY A 167 4.76 13.11 5.46
C GLY A 167 5.52 12.32 6.51
N ARG A 168 6.84 12.49 6.52
CA ARG A 168 7.75 11.88 7.48
C ARG A 168 8.84 12.80 7.92
N ARG A 169 9.25 12.62 9.17
CA ARG A 169 10.34 13.35 9.80
C ARG A 169 11.47 12.40 10.15
N CYS A 170 12.58 12.51 9.44
CA CYS A 170 13.79 11.77 9.74
C CYS A 170 14.71 12.58 10.66
N THR A 171 15.13 11.97 11.76
CA THR A 171 16.18 12.47 12.65
C THR A 171 17.42 11.60 12.49
N VAL A 172 18.58 12.23 12.46
CA VAL A 172 19.87 11.53 12.36
C VAL A 172 20.71 11.91 13.55
N LYS A 173 21.36 10.92 14.15
CA LYS A 173 22.31 11.07 15.23
C LYS A 173 23.66 10.50 14.83
N ILE A 174 24.74 11.17 15.23
CA ILE A 174 26.09 10.64 15.08
C ILE A 174 26.78 10.69 16.44
N ASP A 175 27.31 9.54 16.87
CA ASP A 175 27.92 9.35 18.20
C ASP A 175 27.01 9.78 19.35
N GLY A 176 25.69 9.65 19.14
CA GLY A 176 24.64 10.03 20.10
C GLY A 176 24.20 11.50 20.04
N ALA A 177 24.93 12.37 19.34
CA ALA A 177 24.57 13.78 19.16
C ALA A 177 23.60 13.97 17.98
N ASP A 178 22.66 14.91 18.12
CA ASP A 178 21.73 15.27 17.04
C ASP A 178 22.50 15.86 15.86
N ALA A 179 22.44 15.17 14.72
CA ALA A 179 23.20 15.50 13.53
C ALA A 179 22.37 16.16 12.43
N GLY A 180 21.05 15.96 12.44
CA GLY A 180 20.16 16.60 11.49
C GLY A 180 18.71 16.16 11.62
N ARG A 181 17.83 16.98 11.07
CA ARG A 181 16.39 16.70 10.99
C ARG A 181 15.89 17.09 9.59
N LEU A 182 15.22 16.17 8.92
CA LEU A 182 14.70 16.33 7.57
C LEU A 182 13.23 15.95 7.53
N THR A 183 12.43 16.71 6.78
CA THR A 183 11.00 16.46 6.61
C THR A 183 10.69 16.19 5.15
N PHE A 184 9.92 15.14 4.90
CA PHE A 184 9.39 14.73 3.60
C PHE A 184 7.89 14.93 3.62
N ALA A 185 7.34 15.63 2.63
CA ALA A 185 5.89 15.80 2.49
C ALA A 185 5.36 14.84 1.44
N PHE A 186 4.28 14.15 1.75
CA PHE A 186 3.58 13.25 0.84
C PHE A 186 2.35 13.99 0.28
N ASN A 187 2.61 14.97 -0.60
CA ASN A 187 1.58 15.69 -1.34
C ASN A 187 1.10 14.88 -2.56
#